data_AF-V7ES91-F1
#
_entry.id   AF-V7ES91-F1
#
_cell.length_a   1.000
_cell.length_b   1.000
_cell.length_c   1.000
_cell.angle_alpha   90.00
_cell.angle_beta   90.00
_cell.angle_gamma   90.00
#
_symmetry.space_group_name_H-M   'P 1'
#
loop_
_entity.id
_entity.type
_entity.pdbx_description
1 polymer ?
#
loop_
_entity_poly.entity_id
_entity_poly.type
_entity_poly.pdbx_seq_one_letter_code
_entity_poly.pdbx_strand_id
1 'polypeptide(L)'
;MFDRELDQLPAEVRWREWMHRVEATIFAASEPVGRETLARIVGKSCSIDLLIDDIREELRGRPYDLGAVAGGFRHLTRSVYADAIRSAFGSAFGTAVGGGGRAVDLTPSDVLVLMCIAYFQATGLFTNRPYQDCRHRRLGLSP
;
A
#
# COMPACT_ATOMS: atom_id res chain seq x y z
N MET A 1 4.18 -6.81 28.10
CA MET A 1 3.68 -5.44 27.82
C MET A 1 4.77 -4.71 27.06
N PHE A 2 4.44 -4.00 25.99
CA PHE A 2 5.43 -3.24 25.20
C PHE A 2 5.68 -1.88 25.86
N ASP A 3 6.94 -1.54 26.13
CA ASP A 3 7.32 -0.24 26.67
C ASP A 3 7.54 0.77 25.54
N ARG A 4 6.54 1.61 25.33
CA ARG A 4 6.58 2.71 24.36
C ARG A 4 7.18 3.99 24.92
N GLU A 5 7.15 4.22 26.23
CA GLU A 5 7.52 5.51 26.82
C GLU A 5 9.03 5.62 27.03
N LEU A 6 9.69 4.49 27.30
CA LEU A 6 11.15 4.42 27.45
C LEU A 6 11.71 5.42 28.48
N ASP A 7 10.95 5.65 29.55
CA ASP A 7 11.23 6.71 30.52
C ASP A 7 12.55 6.52 31.28
N GLN A 8 13.03 5.28 31.35
CA GLN A 8 14.34 4.92 31.89
C GLN A 8 15.53 5.41 31.05
N LEU A 9 15.32 5.74 29.77
CA LEU A 9 16.39 6.15 28.87
C LEU A 9 16.58 7.67 28.87
N PRO A 10 17.83 8.17 28.75
CA PRO A 10 18.09 9.57 28.42
C PRO A 10 17.41 9.98 27.11
N ALA A 11 17.02 11.25 26.99
CA ALA A 11 16.20 11.76 25.89
C ALA A 11 16.77 11.43 24.49
N GLU A 12 18.07 11.61 24.28
CA GLU A 12 18.71 11.33 22.98
C GLU A 12 18.67 9.85 22.59
N VAL A 13 18.92 8.96 23.56
CA VAL A 13 18.89 7.51 23.33
C VAL A 13 17.45 7.06 23.09
N ARG A 14 16.51 7.65 23.82
CA ARG A 14 15.07 7.43 23.67
C ARG A 14 14.59 7.81 22.26
N TRP A 15 14.98 8.99 21.79
CA TRP A 15 14.64 9.48 20.46
C TRP A 15 15.14 8.53 19.37
N ARG A 16 16.42 8.16 19.44
CA ARG A 16 17.03 7.22 18.49
C ARG A 16 16.34 5.85 18.50
N GLU A 17 15.97 5.36 19.67
CA GLU A 17 15.22 4.09 19.78
C GLU A 17 13.81 4.19 19.16
N TRP A 18 13.11 5.31 19.36
CA TRP A 18 11.84 5.54 18.67
C TRP A 18 12.00 5.66 17.15
N MET A 19 13.06 6.31 16.66
CA MET A 19 13.38 6.36 15.23
C MET A 19 13.53 4.96 14.65
N HIS A 20 14.37 4.11 15.25
CA HIS A 20 14.58 2.74 14.78
C HIS A 20 13.28 1.92 14.77
N ARG A 21 12.43 2.05 15.80
CA ARG A 21 11.14 1.34 15.87
C ARG A 21 10.20 1.76 14.77
N VAL A 22 10.10 3.07 14.52
CA VAL A 22 9.22 3.62 13.49
C VAL A 22 9.72 3.21 12.11
N GLU A 23 11.02 3.36 11.83
CA GLU A 23 11.63 2.93 10.57
C GLU A 23 11.41 1.43 10.33
N ALA A 24 11.73 0.58 11.32
CA ALA A 24 11.53 -0.87 11.21
C ALA A 24 10.06 -1.25 10.97
N THR A 25 9.12 -0.55 11.62
CA THR A 25 7.69 -0.79 11.43
C THR A 25 7.24 -0.41 10.02
N ILE A 26 7.68 0.74 9.51
CA ILE A 26 7.35 1.17 8.14
C ILE A 26 8.01 0.24 7.11
N PHE A 27 9.24 -0.21 7.37
CA PHE A 27 9.97 -1.13 6.52
C PHE A 27 9.27 -2.49 6.41
N ALA A 28 8.77 -3.02 7.53
CA ALA A 28 8.10 -4.31 7.57
C ALA A 28 6.67 -4.28 6.98
N ALA A 29 6.06 -3.11 6.85
CA ALA A 29 4.67 -2.98 6.43
C ALA A 29 4.47 -3.18 4.92
N SER A 30 3.48 -3.99 4.55
CA SER A 30 3.05 -4.16 3.16
C SER A 30 2.17 -3.01 2.65
N GLU A 31 1.54 -2.26 3.56
CA GLU A 31 0.67 -1.10 3.31
C GLU A 31 1.21 0.18 3.95
N PRO A 32 0.84 1.40 3.47
CA PRO A 32 1.31 2.63 4.09
C PRO A 32 0.86 2.71 5.55
N VAL A 33 1.80 3.00 6.46
CA VAL A 33 1.54 3.01 7.89
C VAL A 33 0.97 4.37 8.30
N GLY A 34 -0.26 4.37 8.78
CA GLY A 34 -0.91 5.58 9.29
C GLY A 34 -0.29 6.09 10.60
N ARG A 35 -0.44 7.40 10.84
CA ARG A 35 0.00 8.06 12.08
C ARG A 35 -0.53 7.39 13.35
N GLU A 36 -1.78 6.92 13.33
CA GLU A 36 -2.39 6.24 14.48
C GLU A 36 -1.62 4.96 14.87
N THR A 37 -1.17 4.18 13.89
CA THR A 37 -0.36 2.99 14.13
C THR A 37 1.01 3.35 14.71
N LEU A 38 1.66 4.39 14.18
CA LEU A 38 2.94 4.87 14.71
C LEU A 38 2.81 5.39 16.15
N ALA A 39 1.70 6.05 16.50
CA ALA A 39 1.42 6.52 17.85
C ALA A 39 1.32 5.39 18.90
N ARG A 40 1.09 4.14 18.46
CA ARG A 40 1.04 2.98 19.38
C ARG A 40 2.43 2.48 19.79
N ILE A 41 3.48 2.85 19.05
CA ILE A 41 4.86 2.35 19.26
C ILE A 41 5.84 3.42 19.77
N VAL A 42 5.40 4.68 19.86
CA VAL A 42 6.15 5.79 20.46
C VAL A 42 5.47 6.30 21.73
N GLY A 43 6.21 7.06 22.54
CA GLY A 43 5.68 7.66 23.77
C GLY A 43 4.69 8.81 23.49
N LYS A 44 3.85 9.15 24.47
CA LYS A 44 2.79 10.17 24.31
C LYS A 44 3.32 11.58 24.02
N SER A 45 4.54 11.88 24.48
CA SER A 45 5.21 13.16 24.27
C SER A 45 5.94 13.26 22.93
N CYS A 46 6.01 12.17 22.16
CA CYS A 46 6.76 12.13 20.91
C CYS A 46 5.97 12.78 19.77
N SER A 47 6.60 13.73 19.07
CA SER A 47 6.08 14.25 17.80
C SER A 47 6.46 13.31 16.67
N ILE A 48 5.46 12.64 16.08
CA ILE A 48 5.68 11.71 14.95
C ILE A 48 6.25 12.46 13.74
N ASP A 49 5.85 13.72 13.51
CA ASP A 49 6.28 14.46 12.34
C ASP A 49 7.77 14.82 12.41
N LEU A 50 8.24 15.30 13.57
CA LEU A 50 9.66 15.56 13.78
C LEU A 50 10.49 14.27 13.69
N LEU A 51 9.95 13.16 14.21
CA LEU A 51 10.63 11.87 14.17
C LEU A 51 10.74 11.32 12.74
N ILE A 52 9.70 11.50 11.91
CA ILE A 52 9.75 11.15 10.49
C ILE A 52 10.74 12.04 9.73
N ASP A 53 10.79 13.34 10.04
CA ASP A 53 11.73 14.26 9.40
C ASP A 53 13.19 13.92 9.74
N ASP A 54 13.48 13.54 10.98
CA ASP A 54 14.80 13.07 11.39
C ASP A 54 15.17 11.73 10.73
N ILE A 55 14.22 10.79 10.59
CA ILE A 55 14.50 9.54 9.84
C ILE A 55 14.80 9.86 8.37
N ARG A 56 14.05 10.77 7.75
CA ARG A 56 14.32 11.20 6.35
C ARG A 56 15.70 11.83 6.21
N GLU A 57 16.13 12.60 7.20
CA GLU A 57 17.49 13.15 7.25
C GLU A 57 18.54 12.03 7.26
N GLU A 58 18.38 11.02 8.12
CA GLU A 58 19.31 9.89 8.22
C GLU A 58 19.32 9.01 6.96
N LEU A 59 18.20 8.97 6.24
CA LEU A 59 18.07 8.29 4.95
C LEU A 59 18.61 9.10 3.76
N ARG A 60 19.14 10.32 3.98
CA ARG A 60 19.78 11.07 2.89
C ARG A 60 20.99 10.31 2.36
N GLY A 61 21.05 10.19 1.03
CA GLY A 61 22.09 9.42 0.34
C GLY A 61 21.83 7.91 0.27
N ARG A 62 20.82 7.37 0.96
CA ARG A 62 20.36 5.98 0.78
C ARG A 62 19.53 5.85 -0.50
N PRO A 63 19.45 4.65 -1.11
CA PRO A 63 18.67 4.44 -2.34
C PRO A 63 17.15 4.45 -2.13
N TYR A 64 16.70 4.58 -0.89
CA TYR A 64 15.30 4.68 -0.47
C TYR A 64 15.09 5.88 0.45
N ASP A 65 13.83 6.28 0.58
CA ASP A 65 13.36 7.41 1.37
C ASP A 65 11.99 7.07 2.00
N LEU A 66 11.53 7.86 2.97
CA LEU A 66 10.18 7.76 3.53
C LEU A 66 9.21 8.71 2.83
N GLY A 67 8.31 8.16 2.02
CA GLY A 67 7.26 8.90 1.32
C GLY A 67 5.92 8.86 2.05
N ALA A 68 5.16 9.95 1.96
CA ALA A 68 3.75 9.96 2.36
C ALA A 68 2.88 9.46 1.19
N VAL A 69 2.12 8.38 1.39
CA VAL A 69 1.28 7.73 0.38
C VAL A 69 -0.09 7.42 0.99
N ALA A 70 -1.16 7.89 0.35
CA ALA A 70 -2.54 7.67 0.78
C ALA A 70 -2.81 8.01 2.27
N GLY A 71 -2.12 9.02 2.82
CA GLY A 71 -2.25 9.43 4.22
C GLY A 71 -1.44 8.62 5.23
N GLY A 72 -0.62 7.66 4.78
CA GLY A 72 0.35 6.92 5.61
C GLY A 72 1.79 7.10 5.11
N PHE A 73 2.73 6.47 5.81
CA PHE A 73 4.16 6.49 5.48
C PHE A 73 4.60 5.14 4.91
N ARG A 74 5.49 5.17 3.91
CA ARG A 74 6.06 3.97 3.30
C ARG A 74 7.50 4.22 2.85
N HIS A 75 8.35 3.20 2.93
CA HIS A 75 9.62 3.21 2.22
C HIS A 75 9.39 3.16 0.71
N LEU A 76 9.98 4.12 0.01
CA LEU A 76 9.99 4.19 -1.45
C LEU A 76 11.42 4.25 -1.93
N THR A 77 11.71 3.59 -3.04
CA THR A 77 12.99 3.75 -3.74
C THR A 77 13.04 5.13 -4.39
N ARG A 78 14.23 5.73 -4.46
CA ARG A 78 14.41 6.99 -5.19
C ARG A 78 14.19 6.78 -6.68
N SER A 79 13.54 7.74 -7.33
CA SER A 79 13.18 7.67 -8.76
C SER A 79 14.37 7.51 -9.70
N VAL A 80 15.58 7.90 -9.28
CA VAL A 80 16.82 7.70 -10.07
C VAL A 80 17.10 6.23 -10.35
N TYR A 81 16.59 5.32 -9.50
CA TYR A 81 16.73 3.87 -9.67
C TYR A 81 15.57 3.23 -10.44
N ALA A 82 14.63 4.03 -10.95
CA ALA A 82 13.44 3.51 -11.59
C ALA A 82 13.75 2.64 -12.82
N ASP A 83 14.76 2.98 -13.62
CA ASP A 83 15.16 2.17 -14.78
C ASP A 83 15.72 0.81 -14.37
N ALA A 84 16.57 0.77 -13.33
CA ALA A 84 17.09 -0.49 -12.80
C ALA A 84 15.94 -1.38 -12.30
N ILE A 85 14.99 -0.81 -11.55
CA ILE A 85 13.82 -1.51 -11.05
C ILE A 85 12.94 -2.01 -12.22
N ARG A 86 12.67 -1.17 -13.23
CA ARG A 86 11.91 -1.56 -14.42
C ARG A 86 12.62 -2.63 -15.25
N SER A 87 13.94 -2.63 -15.33
CA SER A 87 14.69 -3.68 -16.03
C SER A 87 14.55 -5.05 -15.34
N ALA A 88 14.47 -5.05 -14.00
CA ALA A 88 14.33 -6.27 -13.22
C ALA A 88 12.90 -6.81 -13.17
N PHE A 89 11.90 -5.92 -13.03
CA PHE A 89 10.51 -6.28 -12.75
C PHE A 89 9.49 -5.86 -13.84
N GLY A 90 9.93 -5.15 -14.87
CA GLY A 90 9.06 -4.55 -15.88
C GLY A 90 8.45 -3.21 -15.46
N SER A 91 7.74 -2.53 -16.37
CA SER A 91 7.11 -1.22 -16.14
C SER A 91 5.94 -1.23 -15.15
N ALA A 92 5.43 -2.41 -14.79
CA ALA A 92 4.32 -2.60 -13.86
C ALA A 92 4.71 -2.46 -12.38
N PHE A 93 6.01 -2.54 -12.06
CA PHE A 93 6.48 -2.45 -10.69
C PHE A 93 6.63 -0.98 -10.30
N GLY A 94 5.66 -0.43 -9.57
CA GLY A 94 5.73 0.92 -8.99
C GLY A 94 4.45 1.76 -9.08
N THR A 95 3.46 1.39 -9.89
CA THR A 95 2.14 2.02 -9.85
C THR A 95 1.29 1.33 -8.78
N ALA A 96 1.38 1.83 -7.56
CA ALA A 96 0.53 1.42 -6.45
C ALA A 96 -0.92 1.91 -6.67
N VAL A 97 -1.59 1.34 -7.68
CA VAL A 97 -3.04 1.25 -7.80
C VAL A 97 -3.32 -0.12 -8.41
N GLY A 98 -3.57 -1.11 -7.55
CA GLY A 98 -4.21 -2.39 -7.89
C GLY A 98 -3.71 -3.13 -9.13
N GLY A 99 -2.80 -4.08 -8.94
CA GLY A 99 -2.57 -5.17 -9.89
C GLY A 99 -1.12 -5.27 -10.33
N GLY A 100 -0.40 -6.24 -9.77
CA GLY A 100 0.91 -6.68 -10.27
C GLY A 100 0.79 -7.42 -11.60
N GLY A 101 0.22 -6.78 -12.61
CA GLY A 101 0.15 -7.27 -13.97
C GLY A 101 1.30 -6.71 -14.76
N ARG A 102 2.19 -7.58 -15.25
CA ARG A 102 3.13 -7.27 -16.35
C ARG A 102 2.44 -6.33 -17.34
N ALA A 103 3.04 -5.20 -17.68
CA ALA A 103 2.45 -4.29 -18.66
C ALA A 103 2.22 -5.08 -19.95
N VAL A 104 0.96 -5.47 -20.18
CA VAL A 104 0.54 -6.13 -21.39
C VAL A 104 0.37 -5.01 -22.40
N ASP A 105 1.07 -5.12 -23.52
CA ASP A 105 0.88 -4.20 -24.63
C ASP A 105 -0.48 -4.55 -25.27
N LEU A 106 -1.54 -3.88 -24.80
CA LEU A 106 -2.90 -4.12 -25.26
C LEU A 106 -3.08 -3.44 -26.62
N THR A 107 -3.47 -4.20 -27.62
CA THR A 107 -3.86 -3.61 -28.90
C THR A 107 -5.18 -2.83 -28.73
N PRO A 108 -5.50 -1.87 -29.63
CA PRO A 108 -6.78 -1.18 -29.59
C PRO A 108 -8.00 -2.13 -29.58
N SER A 109 -7.89 -3.28 -30.25
CA SER A 109 -8.91 -4.33 -30.25
C SER A 109 -9.04 -5.01 -28.89
N ASP A 110 -7.92 -5.30 -28.21
CA ASP A 110 -7.94 -5.90 -26.86
C ASP A 110 -8.57 -4.95 -25.84
N VAL A 111 -8.26 -3.65 -25.93
CA VAL A 111 -8.87 -2.63 -25.08
C VAL A 111 -10.38 -2.55 -25.33
N LEU A 112 -10.83 -2.58 -26.59
CA LEU A 112 -12.24 -2.58 -26.93
C LEU A 112 -12.96 -3.80 -26.36
N VAL A 113 -12.38 -5.00 -26.52
CA VAL A 113 -12.93 -6.24 -25.97
C VAL A 113 -12.97 -6.18 -24.44
N LEU A 114 -11.91 -5.71 -23.77
CA LEU A 114 -11.89 -5.54 -22.31
C LEU A 114 -12.96 -4.56 -21.84
N MET A 115 -13.18 -3.44 -22.55
CA MET A 115 -14.26 -2.49 -22.24
C MET A 115 -15.63 -3.13 -22.43
N CYS A 116 -15.85 -3.88 -23.51
CA CYS A 116 -17.10 -4.62 -23.72
C CYS A 116 -17.33 -5.66 -22.61
N ILE A 117 -16.31 -6.44 -22.26
CA ILE A 117 -16.38 -7.41 -21.16
C ILE A 117 -16.72 -6.69 -19.86
N ALA A 118 -16.02 -5.62 -19.51
CA ALA A 118 -16.29 -4.88 -18.28
C ALA A 118 -17.71 -4.28 -18.24
N TYR A 119 -18.21 -3.79 -19.38
CA TYR A 119 -19.53 -3.20 -19.50
C TYR A 119 -20.66 -4.24 -19.45
N PHE A 120 -20.44 -5.43 -20.02
CA PHE A 120 -21.46 -6.48 -20.15
C PHE A 120 -21.31 -7.65 -19.16
N GLN A 121 -20.23 -7.73 -18.38
CA GLN A 121 -20.15 -8.64 -17.24
C GLN A 121 -21.12 -8.14 -16.17
N ALA A 122 -22.26 -8.81 -16.04
CA ALA A 122 -23.14 -8.63 -14.89
C ALA A 122 -22.29 -8.77 -13.62
N THR A 123 -22.31 -7.76 -12.76
CA THR A 123 -21.59 -7.70 -11.47
C THR A 123 -22.16 -8.70 -10.47
N GLY A 124 -22.13 -9.99 -10.81
CA GLY A 124 -22.69 -11.10 -10.06
C GLY A 124 -21.68 -11.91 -9.26
N LEU A 125 -20.38 -11.65 -9.40
CA LEU A 125 -19.34 -12.43 -8.71
C LEU A 125 -18.90 -11.86 -7.35
N PHE A 126 -19.47 -10.74 -6.88
CA PHE A 126 -19.16 -10.16 -5.56
C PHE A 126 -20.32 -10.13 -4.56
N THR A 127 -21.49 -10.70 -4.89
CA THR A 127 -22.52 -10.95 -3.88
C THR A 127 -22.58 -12.43 -3.57
N ASN A 128 -22.23 -12.78 -2.33
CA ASN A 128 -22.34 -14.12 -1.76
C ASN A 128 -23.83 -14.47 -1.58
N ARG A 129 -24.57 -14.67 -2.69
CA ARG A 129 -25.95 -15.15 -2.67
C ARG A 129 -25.99 -16.59 -3.19
N PRO A 130 -26.65 -17.52 -2.47
CA PRO A 130 -26.74 -18.91 -2.89
C PRO A 130 -27.54 -19.04 -4.19
N TYR A 131 -26.96 -19.80 -5.12
CA TYR A 131 -27.48 -20.14 -6.45
C TYR A 131 -28.70 -21.07 -6.36
N GLN A 132 -29.89 -20.55 -6.05
CA GLN A 132 -31.13 -21.36 -6.03
C GLN A 132 -32.38 -20.49 -6.37
N ASP A 133 -32.38 -19.63 -7.39
CA ASP A 133 -33.68 -19.20 -7.95
C ASP A 133 -33.64 -18.50 -9.33
N CYS A 134 -33.19 -19.17 -10.39
CA CYS A 134 -33.26 -18.62 -11.76
C CYS A 134 -33.68 -19.66 -12.82
N ARG A 135 -34.45 -20.70 -12.45
CA ARG A 135 -34.97 -21.67 -13.45
C ARG A 135 -36.43 -21.42 -13.88
N HIS A 136 -37.16 -20.48 -13.26
CA HIS A 136 -38.61 -20.33 -13.53
C HIS A 136 -39.02 -19.21 -14.50
N ARG A 137 -38.10 -18.48 -15.15
CA ARG A 137 -38.47 -17.37 -16.04
C ARG A 137 -37.87 -17.45 -17.45
N ARG A 138 -37.81 -18.67 -18.01
CA ARG A 138 -37.46 -18.87 -19.43
C ARG A 138 -38.31 -19.92 -20.16
N LEU A 139 -39.57 -20.10 -19.76
CA LEU A 139 -40.59 -20.71 -20.62
C LEU A 139 -41.91 -20.02 -20.30
N GLY A 140 -42.23 -18.97 -21.07
CA GLY A 140 -43.49 -18.25 -20.97
C GLY A 140 -44.65 -19.13 -21.45
N LEU A 141 -45.23 -19.89 -20.55
CA LEU A 141 -46.56 -20.47 -20.70
C LEU A 141 -47.46 -19.85 -19.64
N SER A 142 -48.29 -18.92 -20.09
CA SER A 142 -49.58 -18.57 -19.49
C SER A 142 -50.69 -19.22 -20.32
N PRO A 143 -51.93 -19.34 -19.82
CA PRO A 143 -52.50 -18.72 -18.62
C PRO A 143 -52.44 -19.59 -17.36
#